data_AF-A0A9D0ZCQ6-F1
#
_entry.id   AF-A0A9D0ZCQ6-F1
#
_cell.length_a   1.000
_cell.length_b   1.000
_cell.length_c   1.000
_cell.angle_alpha   90.00
_cell.angle_beta   90.00
_cell.angle_gamma   90.00
#
_symmetry.space_group_name_H-M   'P 1'
#
loop_
_entity.id
_entity.type
_entity.pdbx_description
1 polymer ?
#
loop_
_entity_poly.entity_id
_entity_poly.type
_entity_poly.pdbx_seq_one_letter_code
_entity_poly.pdbx_strand_id
1 'polypeptide(L)'
;MLGYIASAIAGAAMSVQGVMNTRLGEGIGTMEANCVVQSTAAVLSWAALCFYRTGSFSAIGTVPWYCLLGGVLGLVITITVMLGIGALSPTVAISVILLSQLGTAALIDGLGLLGAERAAFTWRKLLGLALMSGGILAIKN
;
A
#
# COMPACT_ATOMS: atom_id res chain seq x y z
N MET A 1 -8.42 4.87 -19.20
CA MET A 1 -8.66 3.40 -19.09
C MET A 1 -7.46 2.65 -18.57
N LEU A 2 -6.23 2.88 -19.07
CA LEU A 2 -5.01 2.20 -18.59
C LEU A 2 -4.80 2.30 -17.06
N GLY A 3 -5.06 3.47 -16.47
CA GLY A 3 -4.95 3.69 -15.02
C GLY A 3 -5.85 2.78 -14.19
N TYR A 4 -7.11 2.56 -14.60
CA TYR A 4 -8.02 1.65 -13.89
C TYR A 4 -7.52 0.20 -13.92
N ILE A 5 -7.00 -0.24 -15.06
CA ILE A 5 -6.44 -1.59 -15.22
C ILE A 5 -5.18 -1.74 -14.36
N ALA A 6 -4.29 -0.76 -14.37
CA ALA A 6 -3.08 -0.76 -13.55
C ALA A 6 -3.42 -0.79 -12.04
N SER A 7 -4.40 0.00 -11.59
CA SER A 7 -4.87 -0.02 -10.20
C SER A 7 -5.50 -1.35 -9.81
N ALA A 8 -6.26 -1.99 -10.71
CA ALA A 8 -6.83 -3.31 -10.46
C ALA A 8 -5.74 -4.38 -10.32
N ILE A 9 -4.73 -4.37 -11.20
CA ILE A 9 -3.58 -5.27 -11.13
C ILE A 9 -2.79 -5.02 -9.83
N ALA A 10 -2.57 -3.76 -9.45
CA ALA A 10 -1.89 -3.42 -8.20
C ALA A 10 -2.64 -3.97 -6.98
N GLY A 11 -3.97 -3.84 -6.94
CA GLY A 11 -4.79 -4.40 -5.87
C GLY A 11 -4.71 -5.92 -5.79
N ALA A 12 -4.78 -6.61 -6.93
CA ALA A 12 -4.62 -8.06 -6.99
C ALA A 12 -3.22 -8.50 -6.52
N ALA A 13 -2.17 -7.82 -6.99
CA ALA A 13 -0.79 -8.10 -6.60
C ALA A 13 -0.57 -7.88 -5.09
N MET A 14 -1.15 -6.83 -4.49
CA MET A 14 -1.04 -6.55 -3.07
C MET A 14 -1.67 -7.65 -2.20
N SER A 15 -2.81 -8.18 -2.62
CA SER A 15 -3.46 -9.31 -1.93
C SER A 15 -2.57 -10.56 -1.94
N VAL A 16 -2.05 -10.93 -3.12
CA VAL A 16 -1.15 -12.08 -3.28
C VAL A 16 0.14 -11.90 -2.48
N GLN A 17 0.76 -10.73 -2.57
CA GLN A 17 1.99 -10.39 -1.85
C GLN A 17 1.77 -10.41 -0.32
N GLY A 18 0.63 -9.93 0.17
CA GLY A 18 0.29 -10.01 1.60
C GLY A 18 0.23 -11.45 2.11
N VAL A 19 -0.43 -12.34 1.37
CA VAL A 19 -0.53 -13.76 1.72
C VAL A 19 0.83 -14.46 1.63
N MET A 20 1.57 -14.26 0.54
CA MET A 20 2.91 -14.86 0.35
C MET A 20 3.88 -14.42 1.45
N ASN A 21 3.90 -13.13 1.78
CA ASN A 21 4.77 -12.62 2.84
C ASN A 21 4.41 -13.20 4.20
N THR A 22 3.12 -13.32 4.51
CA THR A 22 2.67 -13.92 5.77
C THR A 22 3.14 -15.37 5.88
N ARG A 23 2.98 -16.16 4.81
CA ARG A 23 3.44 -17.56 4.78
C ARG A 23 4.96 -17.68 4.91
N LEU A 24 5.71 -16.77 4.27
CA LEU A 24 7.16 -16.71 4.46
C LEU A 24 7.51 -16.36 5.92
N GLY A 25 6.78 -15.40 6.52
CA GLY A 25 6.96 -14.98 7.91
C GLY A 25 6.66 -16.07 8.94
N GLU A 26 5.70 -16.94 8.69
CA GLU A 26 5.42 -18.12 9.52
C GLU A 26 6.60 -19.12 9.52
N GLY A 27 7.35 -19.21 8.41
CA GLY A 27 8.46 -20.14 8.27
C GLY A 27 9.78 -19.64 8.86
N ILE A 28 10.16 -18.38 8.59
CA ILE A 28 11.49 -17.84 8.94
C ILE A 28 11.46 -16.66 9.92
N GLY A 29 10.28 -16.21 10.35
CA GLY A 29 10.10 -15.04 11.20
C GLY A 29 9.66 -13.79 10.42
N THR A 30 8.88 -12.91 11.06
CA THR A 30 8.24 -11.76 10.41
C THR A 30 9.27 -10.73 9.92
N MET A 31 10.33 -10.48 10.70
CA MET A 31 11.36 -9.49 10.34
C MET A 31 12.31 -10.02 9.27
N GLU A 32 12.66 -11.30 9.36
CA GLU A 32 13.51 -12.02 8.41
C GLU A 32 12.82 -12.10 7.05
N ALA A 33 11.56 -12.52 7.02
CA ALA A 33 10.75 -12.53 5.79
C ALA A 33 10.62 -11.15 5.17
N ASN A 34 10.36 -10.11 5.98
CA ASN A 34 10.30 -8.75 5.48
C ASN A 34 11.64 -8.28 4.89
N CYS A 35 12.77 -8.62 5.54
CA CYS A 35 14.11 -8.31 5.04
C CYS A 35 14.37 -8.99 3.68
N VAL A 36 14.02 -10.28 3.55
CA VAL A 36 14.18 -11.03 2.29
C VAL A 36 13.31 -10.45 1.18
N VAL A 37 12.05 -10.12 1.46
CA VAL A 37 11.14 -9.57 0.45
C VAL A 37 11.57 -8.18 0.00
N GLN A 38 11.96 -7.29 0.92
CA GLN A 38 12.48 -5.96 0.55
C GLN A 38 13.80 -6.06 -0.19
N SER A 39 14.68 -6.98 0.20
CA SER A 39 15.95 -7.21 -0.51
C SER A 39 15.71 -7.69 -1.94
N THR A 40 14.76 -8.61 -2.14
CA THR A 40 14.40 -9.10 -3.48
C THR A 40 13.82 -7.97 -4.34
N ALA A 41 12.92 -7.15 -3.77
CA ALA A 41 12.37 -5.99 -4.46
C ALA A 41 13.44 -4.96 -4.81
N ALA A 42 14.40 -4.71 -3.91
CA ALA A 42 15.52 -3.80 -4.14
C ALA A 42 16.44 -4.28 -5.27
N VAL A 43 16.79 -5.58 -5.28
CA VAL A 43 17.61 -6.18 -6.33
C VAL A 43 16.91 -6.09 -7.69
N LEU A 44 15.61 -6.44 -7.75
CA LEU A 44 14.83 -6.34 -8.99
C LEU A 44 14.71 -4.88 -9.47
N SER A 45 14.52 -3.94 -8.55
CA SER A 45 14.47 -2.50 -8.90
C SER A 45 15.80 -2.01 -9.45
N TRP A 46 16.92 -2.44 -8.85
CA TRP A 46 18.26 -2.15 -9.36
C TRP A 46 18.52 -2.76 -10.73
N ALA A 47 18.13 -4.01 -10.93
CA ALA A 47 18.23 -4.67 -12.24
C ALA A 47 17.40 -3.93 -13.30
N ALA A 48 16.18 -3.50 -12.96
CA ALA A 48 15.34 -2.72 -13.87
C ALA A 48 15.98 -1.38 -14.27
N LEU A 49 16.67 -0.69 -13.35
CA LEU A 49 17.40 0.55 -13.64
C LEU A 49 18.51 0.35 -14.68
N CYS A 50 19.10 -0.84 -14.78
CA CYS A 50 20.11 -1.13 -15.80
C CYS A 50 19.54 -1.17 -17.23
N PHE A 51 18.24 -1.49 -17.39
CA PHE A 51 17.58 -1.59 -18.70
C PHE A 51 16.72 -0.36 -19.02
N TYR A 52 16.09 0.25 -18.02
CA TYR A 52 15.14 1.35 -18.20
C TYR A 52 15.39 2.45 -17.17
N ARG A 53 15.94 3.58 -17.63
CA ARG A 53 16.22 4.75 -16.78
C ARG A 53 15.33 5.91 -17.20
N THR A 54 14.33 6.21 -16.37
CA THR A 54 13.35 7.29 -16.62
C THR A 54 13.70 8.61 -15.93
N GLY A 55 14.78 8.66 -15.13
CA GLY A 55 15.15 9.85 -14.35
C GLY A 55 16.64 9.98 -14.01
N SER A 56 16.95 10.88 -13.07
CA SER A 56 18.32 11.19 -12.62
C SER A 56 18.43 11.23 -11.09
N PHE A 57 19.43 10.56 -10.54
CA PHE A 57 19.75 10.55 -9.11
C PHE A 57 20.18 11.94 -8.58
N SER A 58 20.64 12.83 -9.46
CA SER A 58 21.04 14.21 -9.07
C SER A 58 19.86 15.05 -8.57
N ALA A 59 18.63 14.68 -8.93
CA ALA A 59 17.42 15.38 -8.51
C ALA A 59 16.98 15.04 -7.07
N ILE A 60 17.59 14.06 -6.40
CA ILE A 60 17.20 13.66 -5.03
C ILE A 60 17.29 14.84 -4.06
N GLY A 61 18.30 15.72 -4.21
CA GLY A 61 18.44 16.92 -3.37
C GLY A 61 17.38 18.00 -3.60
N THR A 62 16.62 17.92 -4.71
CA THR A 62 15.52 18.86 -5.02
C THR A 62 14.15 18.36 -4.57
N VAL A 63 14.04 17.09 -4.19
CA VAL A 63 12.79 16.49 -3.74
C VAL A 63 12.65 16.69 -2.22
N PRO A 64 11.44 16.95 -1.69
CA PRO A 64 11.24 17.14 -0.26
C PRO A 64 11.70 15.94 0.56
N TRP A 65 12.37 16.20 1.70
CA TRP A 65 12.97 15.16 2.54
C TRP A 65 11.96 14.09 3.01
N TYR A 66 10.69 14.46 3.19
CA TYR A 66 9.63 13.54 3.61
C TYR A 66 9.29 12.48 2.56
N CYS A 67 9.56 12.72 1.26
CA CYS A 67 9.35 11.71 0.22
C CYS A 67 10.33 10.52 0.35
N LEU A 68 11.50 10.73 0.95
CA LEU A 68 12.48 9.68 1.20
C LEU A 68 12.03 8.70 2.29
N LEU A 69 11.07 9.10 3.14
CA LEU A 69 10.47 8.23 4.15
C LEU A 69 9.55 7.14 3.55
N GLY A 70 9.29 7.18 2.24
CA GLY A 70 8.48 6.15 1.56
C GLY A 70 8.99 4.72 1.80
N GLY A 71 10.32 4.53 1.85
CA GLY A 71 10.90 3.22 2.16
C GLY A 71 10.62 2.76 3.59
N VAL A 72 10.68 3.69 4.55
CA VAL A 72 10.36 3.41 5.96
C VAL A 72 8.89 3.05 6.12
N LEU A 73 7.99 3.79 5.45
CA LEU A 73 6.56 3.47 5.42
C LEU A 73 6.30 2.10 4.78
N GLY A 74 7.05 1.75 3.72
CA GLY A 74 6.97 0.43 3.09
C GLY A 74 7.24 -0.71 4.08
N LEU A 75 8.26 -0.57 4.93
CA LEU A 75 8.57 -1.53 5.99
C LEU A 75 7.43 -1.64 7.02
N VAL A 76 6.86 -0.51 7.44
CA VAL A 76 5.72 -0.50 8.38
C VAL A 76 4.50 -1.17 7.76
N ILE A 77 4.22 -0.91 6.48
CA ILE A 77 3.08 -1.50 5.77
C ILE A 77 3.23 -3.02 5.67
N THR A 78 4.38 -3.52 5.21
CA THR A 78 4.57 -4.97 5.03
C THR A 78 4.46 -5.73 6.35
N ILE A 79 5.07 -5.24 7.42
CA ILE A 79 5.00 -5.87 8.75
C ILE A 79 3.55 -5.87 9.27
N THR A 80 2.86 -4.73 9.20
CA THR A 80 1.48 -4.66 9.71
C THR A 80 0.51 -5.51 8.90
N VAL A 81 0.71 -5.64 7.58
CA VAL A 81 -0.06 -6.56 6.73
C VAL A 81 0.19 -8.00 7.12
N MET A 82 1.45 -8.41 7.34
CA MET A 82 1.78 -9.78 7.74
C MET A 82 1.18 -10.15 9.09
N LEU A 83 1.26 -9.24 10.07
CA LEU A 83 0.63 -9.44 11.38
C LEU A 83 -0.89 -9.48 11.27
N GLY A 84 -1.49 -8.61 10.44
CA GLY A 84 -2.93 -8.57 10.22
C GLY A 84 -3.48 -9.85 9.58
N ILE A 85 -2.82 -10.36 8.54
CA ILE A 85 -3.21 -11.62 7.87
C ILE A 85 -2.85 -12.85 8.72
N GLY A 86 -1.86 -12.76 9.60
CA GLY A 86 -1.57 -13.82 10.56
C GLY A 86 -2.62 -13.92 11.68
N ALA A 87 -3.18 -12.78 12.11
CA ALA A 87 -4.17 -12.72 13.19
C ALA A 87 -5.63 -12.82 12.73
N LEU A 88 -5.92 -12.44 11.47
CA LEU A 88 -7.26 -12.50 10.87
C LEU A 88 -7.23 -13.27 9.56
N SER A 89 -8.39 -13.72 9.07
CA SER A 89 -8.49 -14.24 7.69
C SER A 89 -8.02 -13.18 6.68
N PRO A 90 -7.29 -13.55 5.60
CA PRO A 90 -6.78 -12.61 4.61
C PRO A 90 -7.83 -11.63 4.10
N THR A 91 -9.05 -12.11 3.86
CA THR A 91 -10.17 -11.28 3.39
C THR A 91 -10.51 -10.16 4.37
N VAL A 92 -10.63 -10.49 5.66
CA VAL A 92 -10.99 -9.51 6.70
C VAL A 92 -9.84 -8.50 6.90
N ALA A 93 -8.60 -8.96 6.93
CA ALA A 93 -7.43 -8.08 7.05
C ALA A 93 -7.35 -7.07 5.89
N ILE A 94 -7.44 -7.56 4.64
CA ILE A 94 -7.35 -6.71 3.44
C ILE A 94 -8.53 -5.73 3.40
N SER A 95 -9.74 -6.16 3.76
CA SER A 95 -10.89 -5.27 3.85
C SER A 95 -10.67 -4.10 4.81
N VAL A 96 -10.15 -4.36 6.02
CA VAL A 96 -9.84 -3.30 7.00
C VAL A 96 -8.73 -2.37 6.47
N ILE A 97 -7.72 -2.93 5.81
CA ILE A 97 -6.65 -2.15 5.17
C ILE A 97 -7.23 -1.20 4.11
N LEU A 98 -8.10 -1.70 3.21
CA LEU A 98 -8.71 -0.89 2.15
C LEU A 98 -9.57 0.24 2.72
N LEU A 99 -10.35 -0.02 3.78
CA LEU A 99 -11.10 1.02 4.48
C LEU A 99 -10.19 2.12 5.02
N SER A 100 -9.13 1.73 5.72
CA SER A 100 -8.18 2.68 6.30
C SER A 100 -7.44 3.49 5.23
N GLN A 101 -7.03 2.84 4.14
CA GLN A 101 -6.39 3.50 2.99
C GLN A 101 -7.31 4.53 2.35
N LEU A 102 -8.58 4.19 2.11
CA LEU A 102 -9.55 5.11 1.50
C LEU A 102 -9.90 6.27 2.42
N GLY A 103 -10.07 6.01 3.72
CA GLY A 103 -10.31 7.06 4.71
C GLY A 103 -9.14 8.02 4.81
N THR A 104 -7.92 7.49 4.88
CA THR A 104 -6.69 8.29 4.92
C THR A 104 -6.49 9.07 3.62
N ALA A 105 -6.71 8.45 2.46
CA ALA A 105 -6.65 9.14 1.17
C ALA A 105 -7.66 10.28 1.06
N ALA A 106 -8.90 10.06 1.52
CA ALA A 106 -9.92 11.11 1.55
C ALA A 106 -9.51 12.27 2.47
N LEU A 107 -8.92 11.99 3.63
CA LEU A 107 -8.39 13.02 4.53
C LEU A 107 -7.24 13.81 3.90
N ILE A 108 -6.30 13.14 3.25
CA ILE A 108 -5.18 13.78 2.53
C ILE A 108 -5.72 14.71 1.44
N ASP A 109 -6.63 14.21 0.60
CA ASP A 109 -7.32 14.96 -0.46
C ASP A 109 -8.07 16.18 0.10
N GLY A 110 -8.80 16.01 1.21
CA GLY A 110 -9.66 17.05 1.77
C GLY A 110 -8.88 18.15 2.48
N LEU A 111 -7.78 17.80 3.14
CA LEU A 111 -6.91 18.77 3.83
C LEU A 111 -5.88 19.39 2.88
N GLY A 112 -5.65 18.78 1.71
CA GLY A 112 -4.58 19.16 0.78
C GLY A 112 -3.19 18.87 1.35
N LEU A 113 -3.08 17.83 2.17
CA LEU A 113 -1.81 17.43 2.78
C LEU A 113 -0.87 16.90 1.68
N LEU A 114 0.45 17.05 1.90
CA LEU A 114 1.49 16.58 0.97
C LEU A 114 1.49 17.25 -0.42
N GLY A 115 0.87 18.43 -0.55
CA GLY A 115 0.82 19.17 -1.83
C GLY A 115 -0.23 18.64 -2.80
N ALA A 116 -1.15 17.77 -2.34
CA ALA A 116 -2.30 17.35 -3.13
C ALA A 116 -3.26 18.52 -3.36
N GLU A 117 -3.84 18.61 -4.57
CA GLU A 117 -4.93 19.55 -4.84
C GLU A 117 -6.07 19.29 -3.86
N ARG A 118 -6.52 20.34 -3.16
CA ARG A 118 -7.67 20.24 -2.25
C ARG A 118 -8.90 19.81 -3.03
N ALA A 119 -9.25 18.53 -2.91
CA ALA A 119 -10.48 18.03 -3.49
C ALA A 119 -11.63 18.43 -2.57
N ALA A 120 -12.68 19.04 -3.14
CA ALA A 120 -13.90 19.29 -2.40
C ALA A 120 -14.43 17.97 -1.82
N PHE A 121 -14.59 17.93 -0.49
CA PHE A 121 -15.08 16.75 0.21
C PHE A 121 -16.58 16.57 -0.10
N THR A 122 -16.89 15.92 -1.21
CA THR A 122 -18.27 15.74 -1.67
C THR A 122 -18.99 14.70 -0.82
N TRP A 123 -20.24 14.96 -0.45
CA TRP A 123 -21.13 14.02 0.28
C TRP A 123 -21.16 12.60 -0.32
N ARG A 124 -20.95 12.50 -1.64
CA ARG A 124 -20.83 11.23 -2.38
C ARG A 124 -19.60 10.39 -1.97
N LYS A 125 -18.45 11.01 -1.69
CA LYS A 125 -17.25 10.31 -1.18
C LYS A 125 -17.52 9.71 0.21
N LEU A 126 -18.23 10.46 1.07
CA LEU A 126 -18.62 10.00 2.41
C LEU A 126 -19.61 8.81 2.34
N LEU A 127 -20.62 8.90 1.47
CA LEU A 127 -21.55 7.79 1.21
C LEU A 127 -20.83 6.55 0.66
N GLY A 128 -19.86 6.72 -0.24
CA GLY A 128 -19.05 5.62 -0.76
C GLY A 128 -18.26 4.90 0.33
N LEU A 129 -17.60 5.66 1.21
CA LEU A 129 -16.89 5.13 2.39
C LEU A 129 -17.84 4.37 3.34
N ALA A 130 -19.02 4.92 3.59
CA ALA A 130 -20.04 4.28 4.43
C ALA A 130 -20.54 2.96 3.83
N LEU A 131 -20.80 2.92 2.51
CA LEU A 131 -21.19 1.70 1.80
C LEU A 131 -20.10 0.63 1.82
N MET A 132 -18.83 1.02 1.62
CA MET A 132 -17.71 0.09 1.71
C MET A 132 -17.55 -0.48 3.12
N SER A 133 -17.78 0.36 4.14
CA SER A 133 -17.78 -0.07 5.55
C SER A 133 -18.86 -1.13 5.79
N GLY A 134 -20.07 -0.91 5.28
CA GLY A 134 -21.17 -1.88 5.35
C GLY A 134 -20.86 -3.20 4.63
N GLY A 135 -20.25 -3.12 3.43
CA GLY A 135 -19.85 -4.32 2.68
C GLY A 135 -18.83 -5.18 3.43
N ILE A 136 -17.93 -4.56 4.19
CA ILE A 136 -16.91 -5.28 4.96
C ILE A 136 -17.51 -5.95 6.20
N LEU A 137 -18.48 -5.30 6.85
CA LEU A 137 -19.24 -5.93 7.94
C LEU A 137 -20.02 -7.16 7.45
N ALA A 138 -20.53 -7.13 6.22
CA ALA A 138 -21.20 -8.28 5.62
C ALA A 138 -20.24 -9.45 5.31
N ILE A 139 -19.01 -9.15 4.88
CA ILE A 139 -17.97 -10.17 4.58
C ILE A 139 -17.38 -10.79 5.86
N LYS A 140 -17.44 -10.08 6.99
CA LYS A 140 -16.93 -10.56 8.28
C LYS A 140 -17.75 -11.74 8.84
N ASN A 141 -19.03 -11.84 8.48
CA ASN A 141 -19.95 -12.91 8.88
C ASN A 141 -19.90 -14.10 7.91
#